data_AF-A0A2H9MJF7-F1
#
_entry.id   AF-A0A2H9MJF7-F1
#
_cell.length_a   1.000
_cell.length_b   1.000
_cell.length_c   1.000
_cell.angle_alpha   90.00
_cell.angle_beta   90.00
_cell.angle_gamma   90.00
#
_symmetry.space_group_name_H-M   'P 1'
#
loop_
_entity.id
_entity.type
_entity.pdbx_description
1 polymer ?
#
loop_
_entity_poly.entity_id
_entity_poly.type
_entity_poly.pdbx_seq_one_letter_code
_entity_poly.pdbx_strand_id
1 'polypeptide(L)' 'MLLKDKVAIITGSSRGIGRATAIEFAKQGAKVVVNYNKSKEEAEKVVEEITRLGTEAISIKADVSKPDEVKLMINK' A
#
# COMPACT_ATOMS: atom_id res chain seq x y z
N MET A 1 9.52 -8.04 -14.80
CA MET A 1 8.60 -7.65 -13.71
C MET A 1 8.23 -8.90 -12.94
N LEU A 2 8.74 -9.03 -11.70
CA LEU A 2 8.56 -10.24 -10.87
C LEU A 2 7.13 -10.39 -10.31
N LEU A 3 6.43 -9.28 -10.11
CA LEU A 3 5.13 -9.22 -9.42
C LEU A 3 3.99 -8.75 -10.33
N LYS A 4 4.17 -8.85 -11.64
CA LYS A 4 3.17 -8.44 -12.63
C LYS A 4 1.82 -9.08 -12.32
N ASP A 5 0.76 -8.27 -12.36
CA ASP A 5 -0.64 -8.66 -12.13
C ASP A 5 -0.94 -9.22 -10.72
N LYS A 6 -0.01 -9.06 -9.77
CA LYS A 6 -0.24 -9.39 -8.36
C LYS A 6 -0.77 -8.18 -7.60
N VAL A 7 -1.55 -8.45 -6.55
CA VAL A 7 -1.97 -7.45 -5.56
C VAL A 7 -1.13 -7.65 -4.30
N ALA A 8 -0.51 -6.58 -3.81
CA ALA A 8 0.31 -6.59 -2.61
C ALA A 8 -0.26 -5.63 -1.56
N ILE A 9 -0.59 -6.15 -0.39
CA ILE A 9 -0.99 -5.35 0.77
C ILE A 9 0.23 -5.18 1.67
N ILE A 10 0.60 -3.93 1.94
CA ILE A 10 1.81 -3.63 2.73
C ILE A 10 1.40 -2.79 3.93
N THR A 11 1.53 -3.35 5.13
CA THR A 11 1.21 -2.68 6.40
C THR A 11 2.25 -1.65 6.78
N GLY A 12 1.83 -0.52 7.36
CA GLY A 12 2.77 0.55 7.76
C GLY A 12 3.54 1.17 6.59
N SER A 13 2.96 1.18 5.39
CA SER A 13 3.63 1.58 4.15
C SER A 13 3.52 3.06 3.81
N SER A 14 2.98 3.87 4.71
CA SER A 14 2.96 5.33 4.54
C SER A 14 4.35 5.98 4.58
N ARG A 15 5.36 5.34 5.21
CA ARG A 15 6.70 5.93 5.44
C ARG A 15 7.80 4.86 5.51
N GLY A 16 9.05 5.32 5.55
CA GLY A 16 10.22 4.49 5.86
C GLY A 16 10.38 3.28 4.94
N ILE A 17 10.73 2.13 5.52
CA ILE A 17 10.93 0.88 4.77
C ILE A 17 9.64 0.44 4.07
N GLY A 18 8.49 0.52 4.75
CA GLY A 18 7.21 0.12 4.15
C GLY A 18 6.87 0.91 2.88
N ARG A 19 7.15 2.22 2.86
CA ARG A 19 7.04 3.05 1.64
C ARG A 19 8.00 2.57 0.55
N ALA A 20 9.27 2.34 0.89
CA ALA A 20 10.26 1.88 -0.08
C ALA A 20 9.86 0.53 -0.70
N THR A 21 9.34 -0.39 0.13
CA THR A 21 8.81 -1.68 -0.32
C THR A 21 7.61 -1.49 -1.25
N ALA A 22 6.66 -0.61 -0.92
CA ALA A 22 5.49 -0.34 -1.76
C ALA A 22 5.88 0.19 -3.15
N ILE A 23 6.83 1.12 -3.21
CA ILE A 23 7.35 1.67 -4.47
C ILE A 23 8.09 0.59 -5.26
N GLU A 24 8.93 -0.22 -4.61
CA GLU A 24 9.66 -1.28 -5.32
C GLU A 24 8.71 -2.36 -5.85
N PHE A 25 7.68 -2.73 -5.09
CA PHE A 25 6.67 -3.70 -5.54
C PHE A 25 5.92 -3.18 -6.77
N ALA A 26 5.56 -1.90 -6.78
CA ALA A 26 4.96 -1.25 -7.93
C ALA A 26 5.88 -1.29 -9.17
N LYS A 27 7.18 -0.97 -9.02
CA LYS A 27 8.17 -1.10 -10.10
C LYS A 27 8.28 -2.53 -10.64
N GLN A 28 8.05 -3.53 -9.79
CA GLN A 28 8.00 -4.94 -10.19
C GLN A 28 6.66 -5.36 -10.81
N GLY A 29 5.71 -4.44 -10.98
CA GLY A 29 4.44 -4.64 -11.67
C GLY A 29 3.25 -4.99 -10.76
N ALA A 30 3.40 -4.88 -9.44
CA ALA A 30 2.32 -5.16 -8.50
C ALA A 30 1.34 -3.98 -8.40
N LYS A 31 0.05 -4.28 -8.25
CA LYS A 31 -0.93 -3.34 -7.70
C LYS A 31 -0.75 -3.29 -6.19
N VAL A 32 -0.75 -2.10 -5.59
CA VAL A 32 -0.33 -1.95 -4.18
C VAL A 32 -1.42 -1.34 -3.31
N VAL A 33 -1.71 -1.98 -2.18
CA VAL A 33 -2.54 -1.42 -1.10
C VAL A 33 -1.61 -0.87 -0.02
N VAL A 34 -1.65 0.45 0.15
CA VAL A 34 -0.87 1.19 1.14
C VAL A 34 -1.66 1.28 2.44
N ASN A 35 -1.32 0.47 3.44
CA ASN A 35 -1.95 0.56 4.75
C ASN A 35 -1.27 1.60 5.65
N TYR A 36 -2.09 2.37 6.36
CA TYR A 36 -1.68 3.32 7.38
C TYR A 36 -2.62 3.31 8.59
N ASN A 37 -2.14 3.76 9.75
CA ASN A 37 -3.01 4.00 10.92
C ASN A 37 -3.25 5.51 11.10
N LYS A 38 -2.16 6.30 11.26
CA LYS A 38 -2.24 7.72 11.60
C LYS A 38 -1.82 8.68 10.48
N SER A 39 -1.16 8.18 9.44
CA SER A 39 -0.46 9.03 8.44
C SER A 39 -1.16 9.03 7.08
N LYS A 40 -2.38 9.57 7.02
CA LYS A 40 -3.20 9.60 5.79
C LYS A 40 -2.49 10.31 4.63
N GLU A 41 -2.06 11.55 4.84
CA GLU A 41 -1.43 12.37 3.79
C GLU A 41 -0.18 11.70 3.20
N GLU A 42 0.64 11.08 4.07
CA GLU A 42 1.84 10.37 3.60
C GLU A 42 1.49 9.10 2.83
N ALA A 43 0.44 8.38 3.23
CA ALA A 43 -0.06 7.24 2.46
C ALA A 43 -0.59 7.66 1.08
N GLU A 44 -1.30 8.79 0.99
CA GLU A 44 -1.77 9.34 -0.28
C GLU A 44 -0.61 9.76 -1.19
N LYS A 45 0.45 10.38 -0.65
CA LYS A 45 1.67 10.66 -1.42
C LYS A 45 2.30 9.41 -2.01
N VAL A 46 2.33 8.30 -1.27
CA VAL A 46 2.83 7.00 -1.77
C VAL A 46 1.95 6.47 -2.90
N VAL A 47 0.63 6.57 -2.77
CA VAL A 47 -0.31 6.17 -3.83
C VAL A 47 -0.10 7.01 -5.10
N GLU A 48 0.06 8.32 -4.98
CA GLU A 48 0.33 9.19 -6.12
C GLU A 48 1.66 8.85 -6.80
N GLU A 49 2.70 8.54 -6.03
CA GLU A 49 3.99 8.12 -6.56
C GLU A 49 3.89 6.79 -7.31
N ILE A 50 3.20 5.80 -6.75
CA ILE A 50 2.97 4.51 -7.43
C ILE A 50 2.15 4.69 -8.70
N THR A 51 1.11 5.53 -8.66
CA THR A 51 0.29 5.85 -9.83
C THR A 51 1.12 6.52 -10.92
N ARG A 52 2.05 7.41 -10.56
CA ARG A 52 3.01 8.02 -11.50
C ARG A 52 3.98 7.03 -12.14
N LEU A 53 4.23 5.87 -11.51
CA LEU A 53 4.98 4.76 -12.11
C LEU A 53 4.17 3.95 -13.11
N GLY A 54 2.88 4.26 -13.30
CA GLY A 54 1.97 3.56 -14.21
C GLY A 54 1.37 2.30 -13.62
N THR A 55 1.37 2.14 -12.29
CA THR A 55 0.78 0.99 -11.59
C THR A 55 -0.37 1.45 -10.69
N GLU A 56 -1.31 0.57 -10.40
CA GLU A 56 -2.46 0.88 -9.55
C GLU A 56 -2.09 0.85 -8.07
N ALA A 57 -2.56 1.84 -7.31
CA ALA A 57 -2.49 1.80 -5.85
C ALA A 57 -3.71 2.45 -5.18
N ILE A 58 -4.01 1.98 -3.97
CA ILE A 58 -5.00 2.59 -3.07
C ILE A 58 -4.41 2.68 -1.67
N SER A 59 -4.90 3.62 -0.86
CA SER A 59 -4.56 3.68 0.57
C SER A 59 -5.75 3.24 1.42
N ILE A 60 -5.48 2.48 2.48
CA ILE A 60 -6.51 2.02 3.43
C ILE A 60 -6.05 2.30 4.86
N LYS A 61 -6.90 3.01 5.61
CA LYS A 61 -6.71 3.17 7.05
C LYS A 61 -7.10 1.87 7.77
N ALA A 62 -6.16 1.27 8.49
CA ALA A 62 -6.46 0.20 9.45
C ALA A 62 -5.36 0.13 10.52
N ASP A 63 -5.78 0.00 11.77
CA ASP A 63 -4.91 -0.41 12.87
C ASP A 63 -4.75 -1.93 12.87
N VAL A 64 -3.56 -2.39 12.48
CA VAL A 64 -3.25 -3.82 12.36
C VAL A 64 -3.26 -4.58 13.71
N SER A 65 -3.29 -3.86 14.83
CA SER A 65 -3.48 -4.47 16.16
C SER A 65 -4.93 -4.88 16.44
N LYS A 66 -5.89 -4.42 15.62
CA LYS A 66 -7.32 -4.70 15.78
C LYS A 66 -7.81 -5.67 14.70
N PRO A 67 -8.17 -6.90 15.05
CA PRO A 67 -8.57 -7.93 14.07
C PRO A 67 -9.72 -7.52 13.14
N ASP A 68 -10.70 -6.76 13.64
CA ASP A 68 -11.84 -6.34 12.82
C ASP A 68 -11.47 -5.27 11.78
N GLU A 69 -10.57 -4.35 12.11
CA GLU A 69 -10.04 -3.40 11.13
C GLU A 69 -9.21 -4.10 10.05
N VAL A 70 -8.44 -5.14 10.42
CA VAL A 70 -7.72 -5.99 9.45
C VAL A 70 -8.68 -6.73 8.54
N LYS A 71 -9.74 -7.35 9.07
CA LYS A 71 -10.76 -8.03 8.25
C LYS A 71 -11.40 -7.08 7.23
N LEU A 72 -11.75 -5.87 7.66
CA LEU A 72 -12.31 -4.85 6.77
C LEU A 72 -11.32 -4.42 5.68
N MET A 73 -10.04 -4.30 6.01
CA MET A 73 -8.97 -3.98 5.04
C MET A 73 -8.79 -5.09 3.99
N ILE A 74 -8.89 -6.36 4.37
CA ILE A 74 -8.71 -7.50 3.45
C ILE A 74 -9.92 -7.71 2.53
N ASN A 75 -11.13 -7.41 3.00
CA ASN A 75 -12.37 -7.61 2.24
C ASN A 75 -12.74 -6.43 1.29
N LYS A 76 -11.79 -5.54 1.03
CA LYS A 76 -11.97 -4.30 0.26
C LYS A 76 -11.63 -4.51 -1.21
#